data_AF-A0A371AX67-F1
#
_entry.id   AF-A0A371AX67-F1
#
_cell.length_a   1.000
_cell.length_b   1.000
_cell.length_c   1.000
_cell.angle_alpha   90.00
_cell.angle_beta   90.00
_cell.angle_gamma   90.00
#
_symmetry.space_group_name_H-M   'P 1'
#
loop_
_entity.id
_entity.type
_entity.pdbx_description
1 polymer ?
#
loop_
_entity_poly.entity_id
_entity_poly.type
_entity_poly.pdbx_seq_one_letter_code
_entity_poly.pdbx_strand_id
1 'polypeptide(L)'
;MYEDGEKTWSIELVGTDSFDLEDEDWSCDEVFDFGTRDNPLSWIEETSWNVILDKMIEIIRKYLAQGLYSGLLKEYQGISIGFVDGDIEILFTK
;
A
#
# COMPACT_ATOMS: atom_id res chain seq x y z
N MET A 1 1.02 0.78 -5.90
CA MET A 1 2.13 1.76 -6.10
C MET A 1 2.63 1.65 -7.54
N TYR A 2 3.07 2.76 -8.15
CA TYR A 2 3.57 2.78 -9.54
C TYR A 2 4.59 3.90 -9.76
N GLU A 3 5.36 3.83 -10.86
CA GLU A 3 6.19 4.93 -11.37
C GLU A 3 5.35 5.77 -12.34
N ASP A 4 5.16 7.06 -12.03
CA ASP A 4 4.39 8.03 -12.82
C ASP A 4 5.30 8.86 -13.76
N GLY A 5 6.35 8.22 -14.28
CA GLY A 5 7.35 8.84 -15.15
C GLY A 5 8.31 9.78 -14.42
N GLU A 6 9.41 10.14 -15.09
CA GLU A 6 10.43 11.08 -14.57
C GLU A 6 10.94 10.75 -13.15
N LYS A 7 10.99 9.45 -12.79
CA LYS A 7 11.38 9.00 -11.43
C LYS A 7 10.43 9.47 -10.33
N THR A 8 9.19 9.79 -10.69
CA THR A 8 8.10 10.06 -9.77
C THR A 8 7.45 8.75 -9.37
N TRP A 9 7.37 8.49 -8.06
CA TRP A 9 6.67 7.35 -7.48
C TRP A 9 5.37 7.83 -6.89
N SER A 10 4.31 7.05 -7.09
CA SER A 10 2.97 7.35 -6.59
C SER A 10 2.41 6.15 -5.84
N ILE A 11 1.84 6.41 -4.66
CA ILE A 11 1.11 5.41 -3.86
C ILE A 11 -0.31 5.88 -3.58
N GLU A 12 -1.25 4.96 -3.78
CA GLU A 12 -2.67 5.09 -3.47
C GLU A 12 -3.00 4.27 -2.23
N LEU A 13 -3.97 4.74 -1.45
CA LEU A 13 -4.56 4.03 -0.32
C LEU A 13 -6.02 3.74 -0.65
N VAL A 14 -6.38 2.47 -0.57
CA VAL A 14 -7.71 1.97 -0.92
C VAL A 14 -8.23 1.06 0.19
N GLY A 15 -9.56 0.96 0.30
CA GLY A 15 -10.26 -0.03 1.11
C GLY A 15 -10.90 -1.07 0.20
N THR A 16 -10.74 -2.34 0.54
CA THR A 16 -11.22 -3.50 -0.24
C THR A 16 -12.31 -4.24 0.55
N ASP A 17 -13.23 -4.90 -0.17
CA ASP A 17 -14.33 -5.67 0.45
C ASP A 17 -13.87 -7.04 0.96
N SER A 18 -12.83 -7.59 0.33
CA SER A 18 -12.32 -8.93 0.59
C SER A 18 -10.91 -8.89 1.21
N PHE A 19 -10.54 -10.00 1.84
CA PHE A 19 -9.18 -10.30 2.31
C PHE A 19 -8.98 -11.81 2.23
N ASP A 20 -8.20 -12.27 1.26
CA ASP A 20 -7.94 -13.70 1.03
C ASP A 20 -6.45 -13.92 0.72
N LEU A 21 -5.77 -14.70 1.56
CA LEU A 21 -4.34 -14.96 1.38
C LEU A 21 -4.04 -15.97 0.26
N GLU A 22 -5.07 -16.68 -0.23
CA GLU A 22 -4.95 -17.67 -1.29
C GLU A 22 -5.35 -17.11 -2.68
N ASP A 23 -5.89 -15.89 -2.74
CA ASP A 23 -6.36 -15.24 -3.97
C ASP A 23 -5.69 -13.88 -4.18
N GLU A 24 -4.61 -13.82 -4.95
CA GLU A 24 -3.82 -12.59 -5.20
C GLU A 24 -4.66 -11.40 -5.73
N ASP A 25 -5.82 -11.66 -6.32
CA ASP A 25 -6.70 -10.63 -6.87
C ASP A 25 -7.60 -9.97 -5.81
N TRP A 26 -7.62 -10.46 -4.55
CA TRP A 26 -8.48 -9.92 -3.49
C TRP A 26 -8.37 -8.39 -3.32
N SER A 27 -7.17 -7.85 -3.54
CA SER A 27 -6.92 -6.41 -3.39
C SER A 27 -7.58 -5.54 -4.47
N CYS A 28 -8.08 -6.15 -5.55
CA CYS A 28 -8.79 -5.48 -6.63
C CYS A 28 -10.26 -5.22 -6.30
N ASP A 29 -10.82 -5.84 -5.25
CA ASP A 29 -12.19 -5.64 -4.79
C ASP A 29 -12.33 -4.31 -4.03
N GLU A 30 -11.86 -3.23 -4.64
CA GLU A 30 -11.91 -1.89 -4.08
C GLU A 30 -13.36 -1.40 -3.91
N VAL A 31 -13.67 -0.96 -2.70
CA VAL A 31 -14.96 -0.35 -2.34
C VAL A 31 -14.81 1.10 -1.89
N PHE A 32 -13.59 1.55 -1.62
CA PHE A 32 -13.34 2.90 -1.13
C PHE A 32 -11.98 3.43 -1.56
N ASP A 33 -11.95 4.60 -2.19
CA ASP A 33 -10.74 5.41 -2.40
C ASP A 33 -10.68 6.49 -1.32
N PHE A 34 -9.50 6.65 -0.71
CA PHE A 34 -9.25 7.70 0.28
C PHE A 34 -8.95 9.07 -0.36
N GLY A 35 -9.40 9.30 -1.60
CA GLY A 35 -9.11 10.48 -2.42
C GLY A 35 -7.70 10.46 -3.02
N THR A 36 -7.01 9.32 -2.94
CA THR A 36 -5.64 9.18 -3.42
C THR A 36 -5.56 8.85 -4.89
N ARG A 37 -6.66 8.43 -5.53
CA ARG A 37 -6.70 8.24 -6.97
C ARG A 37 -6.51 9.54 -7.75
N ASP A 38 -7.21 10.59 -7.34
CA ASP A 38 -7.11 11.91 -7.98
C ASP A 38 -5.90 12.71 -7.47
N ASN A 39 -5.42 12.42 -6.26
CA ASN A 39 -4.30 13.09 -5.64
C ASN A 39 -3.40 12.08 -4.89
N PRO A 40 -2.59 11.29 -5.62
CA PRO A 40 -1.74 10.29 -5.02
C PRO A 40 -0.67 10.91 -4.12
N LEU A 41 -0.20 10.11 -3.18
CA LEU A 41 1.00 10.46 -2.41
C LEU A 41 2.19 10.24 -3.35
N SER A 42 2.74 11.34 -3.89
CA SER A 42 3.79 11.28 -4.90
C SER A 42 5.10 11.95 -4.46
N TRP A 43 6.23 11.38 -4.88
CA TRP A 43 7.57 11.94 -4.63
C TRP A 43 8.55 11.53 -5.73
N ILE A 44 9.64 12.30 -5.86
CA ILE A 44 10.69 12.01 -6.84
C ILE A 44 11.85 11.30 -6.15
N GLU A 45 12.27 10.16 -6.68
CA GLU A 45 13.44 9.45 -6.20
C GLU A 45 14.09 8.60 -7.31
N GLU A 46 15.39 8.81 -7.56
CA GLU A 46 16.14 8.09 -8.57
C GLU A 46 16.63 6.72 -8.05
N THR A 47 15.72 5.75 -8.02
CA THR A 47 16.03 4.35 -7.67
C THR A 47 15.10 3.39 -8.41
N SER A 48 15.18 2.09 -8.11
CA SER A 48 14.32 1.07 -8.71
C SER A 48 13.08 0.78 -7.86
N TRP A 49 12.02 0.26 -8.50
CA TRP A 49 10.73 -0.01 -7.87
C TRP A 49 10.84 -0.88 -6.61
N ASN A 50 11.73 -1.86 -6.60
CA ASN A 50 11.91 -2.77 -5.48
C ASN A 50 12.52 -2.06 -4.25
N VAL A 51 13.42 -1.10 -4.48
CA VAL A 51 14.00 -0.29 -3.40
C VAL A 51 12.95 0.64 -2.81
N ILE A 52 12.08 1.21 -3.66
CA ILE A 52 10.93 2.00 -3.20
C ILE A 52 9.96 1.14 -2.40
N LEU A 53 9.64 -0.07 -2.87
CA LEU A 53 8.73 -0.99 -2.17
C LEU A 53 9.27 -1.36 -0.78
N ASP A 54 10.54 -1.77 -0.69
CA ASP A 54 11.19 -2.09 0.58
C ASP A 54 11.15 -0.90 1.56
N LYS A 55 11.45 0.31 1.07
CA LYS A 55 11.35 1.54 1.89
C LYS A 55 9.93 1.79 2.38
N MET A 56 8.93 1.63 1.53
CA MET A 56 7.54 1.85 1.92
C MET A 56 7.05 0.79 2.91
N ILE A 57 7.46 -0.47 2.74
CA ILE A 57 7.23 -1.54 3.72
C ILE A 57 7.79 -1.14 5.09
N GLU A 58 9.04 -0.67 5.15
CA GLU A 58 9.64 -0.21 6.41
C GLU A 58 8.88 0.95 7.05
N ILE A 59 8.52 1.96 6.24
CA ILE A 59 7.77 3.14 6.71
C ILE A 59 6.40 2.74 7.26
N ILE A 60 5.65 1.91 6.53
CA ILE A 60 4.30 1.50 6.93
C ILE A 60 4.38 0.57 8.13
N ARG A 61 5.29 -0.42 8.18
CA ARG A 61 5.48 -1.27 9.37
C ARG A 61 5.82 -0.44 10.60
N LYS A 62 6.68 0.57 10.45
CA LYS A 62 6.96 1.52 11.52
C LYS A 62 5.70 2.28 11.93
N TYR A 63 4.90 2.79 10.99
CA TYR A 63 3.63 3.43 11.31
C TYR A 63 2.66 2.48 12.03
N LEU A 64 2.53 1.23 11.60
CA LEU A 64 1.69 0.24 12.26
C LEU A 64 2.18 -0.09 13.67
N ALA A 65 3.47 0.03 13.96
CA ALA A 65 4.01 -0.22 15.30
C ALA A 65 3.78 0.95 16.27
N GLN A 66 3.92 2.20 15.80
CA GLN A 66 4.03 3.38 16.69
C GLN A 66 3.16 4.58 16.27
N GLY A 67 2.41 4.47 15.16
CA GLY A 67 1.61 5.54 14.61
C GLY A 67 0.36 5.82 15.44
N LEU A 68 -0.04 7.10 15.48
CA LEU A 68 -1.18 7.59 16.27
C LEU A 68 -2.49 6.83 15.96
N TYR A 69 -2.73 6.52 14.68
CA TYR A 69 -3.94 5.80 14.23
C TYR A 69 -3.67 4.34 13.86
N SER A 70 -2.53 3.77 14.29
CA SER A 70 -2.20 2.37 14.02
C SER A 70 -3.24 1.39 14.58
N GLY A 71 -3.86 1.73 15.71
CA GLY A 71 -4.95 0.94 16.30
C GLY A 71 -6.14 0.81 15.34
N LEU A 72 -6.57 1.92 14.73
CA LEU A 72 -7.68 1.94 13.78
C LEU A 72 -7.38 1.08 12.54
N LEU A 73 -6.17 1.18 11.99
CA LEU A 73 -5.78 0.35 10.85
C LEU A 73 -5.78 -1.14 11.20
N LYS A 74 -5.39 -1.49 12.42
CA LYS A 74 -5.41 -2.88 12.92
C LYS A 74 -6.81 -3.38 13.30
N GLU A 75 -7.86 -2.57 13.16
CA GLU A 75 -9.25 -3.05 13.27
C GLU A 75 -9.70 -3.82 12.02
N TYR A 76 -9.02 -3.65 10.88
CA TYR A 76 -9.29 -4.38 9.65
C TYR A 76 -8.68 -5.80 9.67
N GLN A 77 -9.10 -6.67 8.74
CA GLN A 77 -8.64 -8.06 8.67
C GLN A 77 -7.16 -8.17 8.26
N GLY A 78 -6.73 -7.30 7.34
CA GLY A 78 -5.33 -7.21 6.96
C GLY A 78 -4.99 -5.87 6.33
N ILE A 79 -3.69 -5.65 6.19
CA ILE A 79 -3.09 -4.48 5.55
C ILE A 79 -1.98 -4.98 4.67
N SER A 80 -1.98 -4.53 3.42
CA SER A 80 -1.02 -4.94 2.43
C SER A 80 -0.50 -3.75 1.62
N ILE A 81 0.60 -3.97 0.89
CA ILE A 81 1.15 -3.03 -0.08
C ILE A 81 1.61 -3.81 -1.31
N GLY A 82 1.39 -3.26 -2.50
CA GLY A 82 1.83 -3.85 -3.75
C GLY A 82 2.26 -2.82 -4.78
N PHE A 83 2.99 -3.30 -5.78
CA PHE A 83 3.28 -2.57 -7.01
C PHE A 83 2.27 -2.99 -8.09
N VAL A 84 1.91 -2.10 -9.03
CA VAL A 84 0.85 -2.36 -10.02
C VAL A 84 1.07 -3.64 -10.86
N ASP A 85 2.34 -4.00 -11.10
CA ASP A 85 2.73 -5.20 -11.86
C ASP A 85 3.43 -6.26 -10.98
N GLY A 86 3.25 -6.21 -9.66
CA GLY A 86 3.98 -7.07 -8.73
C GLY A 86 3.10 -7.67 -7.64
N ASP A 87 3.68 -8.61 -6.91
CA ASP A 87 3.01 -9.29 -5.82
C ASP A 87 2.68 -8.32 -4.68
N ILE A 88 1.70 -8.72 -3.87
CA ILE A 88 1.24 -7.98 -2.70
C ILE A 88 1.99 -8.49 -1.48
N GLU A 89 2.63 -7.59 -0.74
CA GLU A 89 3.24 -7.88 0.56
C GLU A 89 2.21 -7.64 1.67
N ILE A 90 1.96 -8.67 2.48
CA ILE A 90 1.13 -8.55 3.67
C ILE A 90 1.93 -7.93 4.83
N LEU A 91 1.48 -6.79 5.33
CA LEU A 91 2.12 -6.06 6.42
C LEU A 91 1.50 -6.37 7.78
N PHE A 92 0.23 -6.74 7.79
CA PHE A 92 -0.54 -7.10 8.97
C PHE A 92 -1.70 -8.01 8.57
N THR A 93 -2.00 -8.99 9.43
CA THR A 93 -3.24 -9.78 9.42
C THR A 93 -3.65 -10.01 10.87
N LYS A 94 -4.96 -10.16 11.11
CA LYS A 94 -5.49 -10.62 12.40
C LYS A 94 -5.36 -12.14 12.59
#